data_AF-A0A7H4LY60-F1
#
_entry.id   AF-A0A7H4LY60-F1
#
_cell.length_a   1.000
_cell.length_b   1.000
_cell.length_c   1.000
_cell.angle_alpha   90.00
_cell.angle_beta   90.00
_cell.angle_gamma   90.00
#
_symmetry.space_group_name_H-M   'P 1'
#
loop_
_entity.id
_entity.type
_entity.pdbx_description
1 polymer ?
#
loop_
_entity_poly.entity_id
_entity_poly.type
_entity_poly.pdbx_seq_one_letter_code
_entity_poly.pdbx_strand_id
1 'polypeptide(L)'
;MIESGSQASRGVTLWQGARCIQPGLYPDWFSRVEGSYYAHLDAFVRSLGGEAVPDLPGLLDGLRAQAIAEAAVLSLRQGQFVSVEPLA
;
A
#
# COMPACT_ATOMS: atom_id res chain seq x y z
N MET A 1 16.61 -8.79 5.96
CA MET A 1 15.47 -7.85 5.97
C MET A 1 14.97 -7.76 4.54
N ILE A 2 13.80 -8.33 4.26
CA ILE A 2 13.15 -8.28 2.95
C ILE A 2 12.02 -7.27 3.10
N GLU A 3 12.09 -6.16 2.37
CA GLU A 3 11.05 -5.13 2.36
C GLU A 3 10.30 -5.22 1.03
N SER A 4 8.97 -5.21 1.09
CA SER A 4 8.13 -4.97 -0.09
C SER A 4 8.02 -3.46 -0.27
N GLY A 5 8.97 -2.88 -0.97
CA GLY A 5 8.96 -1.47 -1.36
C GLY A 5 8.34 -1.27 -2.74
N SER A 6 7.91 -0.04 -3.03
CA SER A 6 7.62 0.34 -4.41
C SER A 6 8.85 0.08 -5.29
N GLN A 7 8.63 -0.37 -6.53
CA GLN A 7 9.71 -0.59 -7.48
C GLN A 7 10.49 0.72 -7.67
N ALA A 8 11.66 0.79 -7.03
CA ALA A 8 12.56 1.92 -7.14
C ALA A 8 13.21 1.91 -8.53
N SER A 9 13.47 3.10 -9.07
CA SER A 9 14.31 3.22 -10.26
C SER A 9 15.65 2.51 -10.03
N ARG A 10 16.22 1.86 -11.07
CA ARG A 10 17.56 1.25 -10.99
C ARG A 10 18.52 2.22 -10.32
N GLY A 11 19.00 1.87 -9.14
CA GLY A 11 19.85 2.73 -8.31
C GLY A 11 20.40 1.97 -7.10
N VAL A 12 21.31 2.61 -6.37
CA VAL A 12 21.96 2.04 -5.20
C VAL A 12 21.28 2.59 -3.95
N THR A 13 20.91 1.72 -3.01
CA THR A 13 20.55 2.14 -1.66
C THR A 13 21.80 2.58 -0.93
N LEU A 14 21.89 3.85 -0.58
CA LEU A 14 23.01 4.42 0.17
C LEU A 14 22.72 4.38 1.67
N TRP A 15 23.57 3.68 2.41
CA TRP A 15 23.54 3.65 3.87
C TRP A 15 24.55 4.66 4.43
N GLN A 16 24.08 5.62 5.22
CA GLN A 16 24.91 6.61 5.93
C GLN A 16 24.56 6.61 7.43
N GLY A 17 25.30 5.82 8.21
CA GLY A 17 24.99 5.60 9.63
C GLY A 17 23.59 5.01 9.78
N ALA A 18 22.70 5.70 10.50
CA ALA A 18 21.30 5.30 10.66
C ALA A 18 20.37 5.73 9.51
N ARG A 19 20.88 6.41 8.47
CA ARG A 19 20.09 6.88 7.32
C ARG A 19 20.18 5.89 6.17
N CYS A 20 19.02 5.56 5.60
CA CYS A 20 18.88 4.79 4.37
C CYS A 20 18.32 5.71 3.28
N ILE A 21 19.10 5.97 2.24
CA ILE A 21 18.70 6.78 1.09
C ILE A 21 18.43 5.82 -0.07
N GLN A 22 17.16 5.70 -0.44
CA GLN A 22 16.70 4.82 -1.51
C GLN A 22 16.33 5.65 -2.75
N PRO A 23 16.51 5.10 -3.97
CA PRO A 23 16.01 5.76 -5.17
C PRO A 23 14.49 5.93 -5.09
N GLY A 24 13.99 7.06 -5.59
CA GLY A 24 12.55 7.30 -5.69
C GLY A 24 11.87 6.36 -6.70
N LEU A 25 10.55 6.51 -6.80
CA LEU A 25 9.73 5.83 -7.80
C LEU A 25 10.28 6.09 -9.21
N TYR A 26 10.04 5.15 -10.13
CA TYR A 26 10.35 5.36 -11.55
C TYR A 26 9.68 6.64 -12.09
N PRO A 27 10.29 7.37 -13.05
CA PRO A 27 9.67 8.56 -13.64
C PRO A 27 8.27 8.31 -14.21
N ASP A 28 8.00 7.09 -14.72
CA ASP A 28 6.72 6.63 -15.28
C ASP A 28 5.82 5.91 -14.25
N TRP A 29 6.11 6.00 -12.95
CA TRP A 29 5.36 5.26 -11.93
C TRP A 29 3.86 5.53 -12.01
N PHE A 30 3.48 6.78 -12.29
CA PHE A 30 2.08 7.17 -12.39
C PHE A 30 1.42 6.51 -13.60
N SER A 31 2.09 6.48 -14.76
CA SER A 31 1.57 5.84 -15.98
C SER A 31 1.21 4.36 -15.78
N ARG A 32 1.81 3.68 -14.79
CA ARG A 32 1.50 2.28 -14.45
C ARG A 32 0.20 2.12 -13.66
N VAL A 33 -0.17 3.13 -12.89
CA VAL A 33 -1.38 3.13 -12.05
C VAL A 33 -2.45 4.08 -12.56
N GLU A 34 -2.16 4.90 -13.57
CA GLU A 34 -3.02 5.95 -14.09
C GLU A 34 -4.43 5.43 -14.42
N GLY A 35 -4.50 4.31 -15.15
CA GLY A 35 -5.79 3.70 -15.52
C GLY A 35 -6.61 3.26 -14.32
N SER A 36 -6.01 2.54 -13.37
CA SER A 36 -6.71 2.07 -12.16
C SER A 36 -7.03 3.22 -11.21
N TYR A 37 -6.18 4.23 -11.15
CA TYR A 37 -6.39 5.44 -10.36
C TYR A 37 -7.63 6.21 -10.82
N TYR A 38 -7.75 6.50 -12.12
CA TYR A 38 -8.92 7.18 -12.65
C TYR A 38 -10.19 6.33 -12.58
N ALA A 39 -10.09 5.02 -12.83
CA ALA A 39 -11.23 4.11 -12.67
C ALA A 39 -11.76 4.11 -11.23
N HIS A 40 -10.88 4.17 -10.23
CA HIS A 40 -11.26 4.20 -8.83
C HIS A 40 -11.90 5.55 -8.44
N LEU A 41 -11.39 6.67 -8.95
CA LEU A 41 -11.99 7.98 -8.74
C LEU A 41 -13.39 8.08 -9.37
N ASP A 42 -13.57 7.56 -10.59
CA ASP A 42 -14.87 7.48 -11.24
C ASP A 42 -15.87 6.67 -10.40
N ALA A 43 -15.46 5.46 -9.96
CA ALA A 43 -16.25 4.61 -9.09
C ALA A 43 -16.67 5.32 -7.79
N PHE A 44 -15.76 6.09 -7.19
CA PHE A 44 -16.06 6.88 -6.00
C PHE A 44 -17.08 8.00 -6.26
N VAL A 45 -16.94 8.75 -7.35
CA VAL A 45 -17.89 9.82 -7.70
C VAL A 45 -19.29 9.25 -7.97
N ARG A 46 -19.37 8.11 -8.67
CA ARG A 46 -20.63 7.40 -8.93
C ARG A 46 -21.31 6.91 -7.65
N SER A 47 -20.54 6.41 -6.68
CA SER A 47 -21.09 5.97 -5.39
C SER A 47 -21.63 7.15 -4.56
N LEU A 48 -21.00 8.33 -4.63
CA LEU A 48 -21.56 9.56 -4.05
C LEU A 48 -22.89 9.96 -4.72
N GLY A 49 -23.08 9.62 -5.99
CA GLY A 49 -24.34 9.77 -6.72
C GLY A 49 -25.42 8.74 -6.36
N GLY A 50 -25.14 7.80 -5.47
CA GLY A 50 -26.06 6.73 -5.06
C GLY A 50 -26.03 5.49 -5.95
N GLU A 51 -25.11 5.41 -6.92
CA GLU A 51 -24.91 4.18 -7.69
C GLU A 51 -24.27 3.10 -6.80
N ALA A 52 -24.81 1.89 -6.86
CA ALA A 52 -24.15 0.71 -6.30
C ALA A 52 -22.98 0.33 -7.23
N VAL A 53 -21.77 0.72 -6.87
CA VAL A 53 -20.56 0.35 -7.61
C VAL A 53 -19.94 -0.91 -6.99
N PRO A 54 -19.91 -2.05 -7.71
CA PRO A 54 -19.31 -3.27 -7.20
C PRO A 54 -17.84 -3.07 -6.84
N ASP A 55 -17.37 -3.79 -5.83
CA ASP A 55 -15.96 -3.91 -5.46
C ASP A 55 -15.26 -2.58 -5.11
N LEU A 56 -16.01 -1.50 -4.87
CA LEU A 56 -15.47 -0.26 -4.32
C LEU A 56 -15.07 -0.49 -2.84
N PRO A 57 -13.77 -0.38 -2.48
CA PRO A 57 -13.32 -0.58 -1.11
C PRO A 57 -13.98 0.38 -0.14
N GLY A 58 -14.55 -0.17 0.92
CA GLY A 58 -15.20 0.58 1.99
C GLY A 58 -14.34 0.66 3.25
N LEU A 59 -14.96 1.14 4.34
CA LEU A 59 -14.32 1.24 5.65
C LEU A 59 -13.75 -0.10 6.12
N LEU A 60 -14.53 -1.18 5.98
CA LEU A 60 -14.13 -2.50 6.48
C LEU A 60 -12.92 -3.06 5.73
N ASP A 61 -12.81 -2.80 4.43
CA ASP A 61 -11.64 -3.17 3.63
C ASP A 61 -10.40 -2.41 4.09
N GLY A 62 -10.54 -1.12 4.40
CA GLY A 62 -9.49 -0.29 4.98
C GLY A 62 -9.02 -0.79 6.35
N LEU A 63 -9.94 -1.11 7.25
CA LEU A 63 -9.60 -1.64 8.58
C LEU A 63 -8.88 -2.99 8.47
N ARG A 64 -9.32 -3.87 7.57
CA ARG A 64 -8.65 -5.17 7.33
C ARG A 64 -7.23 -4.97 6.79
N ALA A 65 -7.05 -4.04 5.84
CA ALA A 65 -5.74 -3.69 5.33
C ALA A 65 -4.82 -3.13 6.42
N GLN A 66 -5.37 -2.29 7.32
CA GLN A 66 -4.63 -1.76 8.46
C GLN A 66 -4.18 -2.86 9.42
N ALA A 67 -5.06 -3.81 9.79
CA ALA A 67 -4.70 -4.93 10.67
C ALA A 67 -3.53 -5.76 10.13
N ILE A 68 -3.50 -5.99 8.82
CA ILE A 68 -2.38 -6.66 8.14
C ILE A 68 -1.10 -5.82 8.27
N ALA A 69 -1.18 -4.51 8.02
CA ALA A 69 -0.04 -3.61 8.10
C ALA A 69 0.57 -3.57 9.52
N GLU A 70 -0.28 -3.52 10.55
CA GLU A 70 0.14 -3.53 11.95
C GLU A 70 0.84 -4.84 12.35
N ALA A 71 0.26 -5.98 11.97
CA ALA A 71 0.87 -7.29 12.20
C ALA A 71 2.22 -7.42 11.46
N ALA A 72 2.33 -6.92 10.23
CA ALA A 72 3.57 -6.91 9.46
C ALA A 72 4.66 -6.06 10.14
N VAL A 73 4.31 -4.87 10.65
CA VAL A 73 5.23 -4.03 11.42
C VAL A 73 5.70 -4.73 12.68
N LEU A 74 4.81 -5.41 13.40
CA LEU A 74 5.17 -6.16 14.61
C LEU A 74 6.09 -7.34 14.28
N SER A 75 5.77 -8.08 13.22
CA SER A 75 6.57 -9.20 12.71
C SER A 75 7.99 -8.78 12.35
N LEU A 76 8.15 -7.66 11.64
CA LEU A 76 9.47 -7.11 11.31
C LEU A 76 10.29 -6.73 12.56
N ARG A 77 9.65 -6.22 13.60
CA ARG A 77 10.32 -5.86 14.87
C ARG A 77 10.74 -7.08 15.68
N GLN A 78 9.92 -8.12 15.71
CA GLN A 78 10.15 -9.31 16.53
C GLN A 78 10.96 -10.40 15.81
N GLY A 79 11.02 -10.35 14.47
CA GLY A 79 11.63 -11.40 13.66
C GLY A 79 10.84 -12.72 13.70
N GLN A 80 9.53 -12.65 13.95
CA GLN A 80 8.64 -13.80 14.11
C GLN A 80 7.32 -13.58 13.39
N PHE A 81 6.66 -14.66 12.99
CA PHE A 81 5.31 -14.57 12.43
C PHE A 81 4.31 -14.08 13.49
N VAL A 82 3.48 -13.11 13.11
CA VAL A 82 2.46 -12.49 13.95
C VAL A 82 1.09 -12.75 13.31
N SER A 83 0.11 -13.12 14.14
CA SER A 83 -1.27 -13.30 13.68
C SER A 83 -1.91 -11.95 13.31
N VAL A 84 -2.69 -11.92 12.25
CA VAL A 84 -3.55 -10.77 11.93
C VAL A 84 -4.85 -10.94 12.71
N GLU A 85 -5.16 -10.01 13.61
CA GLU A 85 -6.44 -10.06 14.33
C GLU A 85 -7.60 -9.72 13.37
N PRO A 86 -8.64 -10.57 13.30
CA PRO A 86 -9.83 -10.26 12.52
C PRO A 86 -10.64 -9.16 13.24
N LEU A 87 -11.16 -8.21 12.46
CA LEU A 87 -12.14 -7.25 12.96
C LEU A 87 -13.46 -7.99 13.20
N ALA A 88 -13.96 -7.91 14.44
CA ALA A 88 -15.20 -8.53 14.92
C ALA A 88 -16.46 -7.98 14.21
#